data_AF-A0A3D5NKM9-F1
#
_entry.id   AF-A0A3D5NKM9-F1
#
_cell.length_a   1.000
_cell.length_b   1.000
_cell.length_c   1.000
_cell.angle_alpha   90.00
_cell.angle_beta   90.00
_cell.angle_gamma   90.00
#
_symmetry.space_group_name_H-M   'P 1'
#
loop_
_entity.id
_entity.type
_entity.pdbx_description
1 polymer ?
#
loop_
_entity_poly.entity_id
_entity_poly.type
_entity_poly.pdbx_seq_one_letter_code
_entity_poly.pdbx_strand_id
1 'polypeptide(L)'
;TLDSFENPETCAGCHPKQYEGWRGSMHSNSWNDPIFQAEFKKGLNETDGKIFKLCAGCHSPIGVLTGTVSWDKKTNEFSVSEKAARGVTCDVCHSISGAIPLDDTITSEHGNGSHIIDTETHIKYGPLKNSNSPYHETQYSELHTKANLCANCHNIIHPVNGAPIERTYDEWRVSPYAQNGIVCQDCHMNSVEVAIQIAKTLKRPETFINKKVRLGGKASTLGTEDRSIVHSHEFVGGNAIISAIMSPKNLRKRQHADIARKRLQNATELTVDLKQRNDGLFELGVDVFNSGAGHNLPTSLTQVRHIWIEATITDGDNNLLFETGKLDNHHDLDEDKTVIFKSWAVDAKGNDTHDPWAINHIVRDTTIPPKGHSKHDFVFNNKNDSEQINVDVKLNYRSATQHMTDALLGDKAPTIPTINMEHFSKAYVQKNGQWVEAEQSYQSLEVDIENN
;
A
#
# COMPACT_ATOMS: atom_id res chain seq x y z
N THR A 1 9.76 30.40 6.60
CA THR A 1 9.02 30.83 5.38
C THR A 1 9.20 29.74 4.32
N LEU A 2 8.75 29.92 3.07
CA LEU A 2 9.10 28.97 2.00
C LEU A 2 10.61 28.84 1.76
N ASP A 3 11.39 29.87 2.09
CA ASP A 3 12.85 29.88 1.94
C ASP A 3 13.55 28.99 2.98
N SER A 4 12.81 28.53 4.01
CA SER A 4 13.32 27.56 4.99
C SER A 4 13.56 26.16 4.38
N PHE A 5 13.05 25.90 3.19
CA PHE A 5 13.05 24.57 2.55
C PHE A 5 13.72 24.61 1.19
N GLU A 6 14.57 23.63 0.90
CA GLU A 6 15.23 23.46 -0.37
C GLU A 6 14.35 22.77 -1.41
N ASN A 7 14.64 23.04 -2.67
CA ASN A 7 14.07 22.26 -3.77
C ASN A 7 14.75 20.87 -3.83
N PRO A 8 14.01 19.78 -4.04
CA PRO A 8 14.59 18.44 -4.15
C PRO A 8 15.69 18.30 -5.22
N GLU A 9 15.67 19.11 -6.28
CA GLU A 9 16.72 19.16 -7.29
C GLU A 9 18.07 19.65 -6.73
N THR A 10 18.06 20.52 -5.71
CA THR A 10 19.28 20.90 -4.98
C THR A 10 19.93 19.66 -4.35
N CYS A 11 19.12 18.81 -3.72
CA CYS A 11 19.59 17.55 -3.12
C CYS A 11 20.12 16.59 -4.20
N ALA A 12 19.51 16.57 -5.39
CA ALA A 12 19.85 15.67 -6.48
C ALA A 12 21.30 15.80 -6.97
N GLY A 13 21.92 16.98 -6.80
CA GLY A 13 23.32 17.20 -7.18
C GLY A 13 24.30 16.27 -6.44
N CYS A 14 24.04 15.98 -5.17
CA CYS A 14 24.86 15.07 -4.35
C CYS A 14 24.18 13.72 -4.09
N HIS A 15 22.86 13.66 -4.10
CA HIS A 15 22.04 12.48 -3.78
C HIS A 15 21.15 12.05 -4.96
N PRO A 16 21.71 11.81 -6.16
CA PRO A 16 20.90 11.52 -7.35
C PRO A 16 20.11 10.21 -7.19
N LYS A 17 20.65 9.19 -6.50
CA LYS A 17 19.94 7.92 -6.30
C LYS A 17 18.68 8.09 -5.45
N GLN A 18 18.78 8.82 -4.35
CA GLN A 18 17.68 9.07 -3.44
C GLN A 18 16.63 9.97 -4.08
N TYR A 19 17.07 11.04 -4.75
CA TYR A 19 16.18 11.92 -5.50
C TYR A 19 15.38 11.15 -6.56
N GLU A 20 16.04 10.26 -7.32
CA GLU A 20 15.36 9.47 -8.35
C GLU A 20 14.38 8.45 -7.78
N GLY A 21 14.70 7.82 -6.64
CA GLY A 21 13.72 7.01 -5.91
C GLY A 21 12.51 7.84 -5.49
N TRP A 22 12.74 9.03 -4.92
CA TRP A 22 11.69 9.89 -4.39
C TRP A 22 10.76 10.44 -5.48
N ARG A 23 11.30 10.95 -6.59
CA ARG A 23 10.56 11.74 -7.58
C ARG A 23 9.38 10.99 -8.22
N GLY A 24 9.43 9.65 -8.29
CA GLY A 24 8.34 8.81 -8.81
C GLY A 24 7.39 8.23 -7.75
N SER A 25 7.66 8.45 -6.47
CA SER A 25 6.92 7.87 -5.35
C SER A 25 5.57 8.56 -5.08
N MET A 26 4.72 7.94 -4.26
CA MET A 26 3.51 8.62 -3.78
C MET A 26 3.82 9.74 -2.78
N HIS A 27 5.01 9.79 -2.18
CA HIS A 27 5.42 10.94 -1.36
C HIS A 27 5.57 12.21 -2.21
N SER A 28 6.23 12.13 -3.37
CA SER A 28 6.37 13.27 -4.29
C SER A 28 5.05 13.64 -4.98
N ASN A 29 4.13 12.68 -5.13
CA ASN A 29 2.81 12.91 -5.71
C ASN A 29 1.70 13.10 -4.66
N SER A 30 2.03 13.15 -3.37
CA SER A 30 1.03 13.17 -2.28
C SER A 30 0.03 14.33 -2.41
N TRP A 31 0.47 15.50 -2.84
CA TRP A 31 -0.45 16.61 -3.14
C TRP A 31 -1.15 16.48 -4.49
N ASN A 32 -0.46 15.97 -5.52
CA ASN A 32 -0.89 16.02 -6.92
C ASN A 32 -1.71 14.79 -7.36
N ASP A 33 -1.98 13.85 -6.46
CA ASP A 33 -2.85 12.72 -6.72
C ASP A 33 -4.29 13.23 -7.00
N PRO A 34 -4.82 13.01 -8.22
CA PRO A 34 -6.14 13.50 -8.59
C PRO A 34 -7.29 12.86 -7.79
N ILE A 35 -7.14 11.59 -7.38
CA ILE A 35 -8.15 10.90 -6.56
C ILE A 35 -8.18 11.56 -5.18
N PHE A 36 -7.00 11.75 -4.58
CA PHE A 36 -6.88 12.45 -3.30
C PHE A 36 -7.43 13.88 -3.37
N GLN A 37 -7.07 14.68 -4.38
CA GLN A 37 -7.57 16.06 -4.47
C GLN A 37 -9.10 16.13 -4.61
N ALA A 38 -9.70 15.21 -5.37
CA ALA A 38 -11.15 15.14 -5.52
C ALA A 38 -11.83 14.76 -4.20
N GLU A 39 -11.33 13.71 -3.53
CA GLU A 39 -11.84 13.28 -2.23
C GLU A 39 -11.64 14.36 -1.14
N PHE A 40 -10.50 15.03 -1.15
CA PHE A 40 -10.22 16.12 -0.23
C PHE A 40 -11.16 17.31 -0.44
N LYS A 41 -11.45 17.68 -1.70
CA LYS A 41 -12.48 18.69 -2.00
C LYS A 41 -13.86 18.25 -1.50
N LYS A 42 -14.26 16.99 -1.70
CA LYS A 42 -15.52 16.45 -1.18
C LYS A 42 -15.59 16.63 0.34
N GLY A 43 -14.57 16.19 1.07
CA GLY A 43 -14.52 16.29 2.52
C GLY A 43 -14.46 17.72 3.05
N LEU A 44 -13.76 18.64 2.36
CA LEU A 44 -13.75 20.06 2.74
C LEU A 44 -15.14 20.69 2.62
N ASN A 45 -15.92 20.33 1.59
CA ASN A 45 -17.29 20.83 1.46
C ASN A 45 -18.21 20.26 2.54
N GLU A 46 -18.12 18.96 2.82
CA GLU A 46 -18.97 18.29 3.82
C GLU A 46 -18.64 18.69 5.26
N THR A 47 -17.40 19.06 5.53
CA THR A 47 -16.93 19.40 6.88
C THR A 47 -16.77 20.89 7.13
N ASP A 48 -17.10 21.72 6.15
CA ASP A 48 -16.85 23.17 6.17
C ASP A 48 -15.37 23.51 6.45
N GLY A 49 -14.46 22.85 5.72
CA GLY A 49 -13.02 23.08 5.78
C GLY A 49 -12.31 22.55 7.02
N LYS A 50 -13.01 21.93 7.97
CA LYS A 50 -12.43 21.49 9.26
C LYS A 50 -11.29 20.49 9.12
N ILE A 51 -11.32 19.68 8.07
CA ILE A 51 -10.30 18.65 7.83
C ILE A 51 -9.04 19.17 7.12
N PHE A 52 -8.99 20.46 6.74
CA PHE A 52 -7.93 20.98 5.87
C PHE A 52 -6.53 20.68 6.39
N LYS A 53 -6.25 21.02 7.64
CA LYS A 53 -4.93 20.79 8.24
C LYS A 53 -4.62 19.32 8.48
N LEU A 54 -5.63 18.49 8.75
CA LEU A 54 -5.45 17.05 8.98
C LEU A 54 -4.94 16.38 7.69
N CYS A 55 -5.59 16.63 6.56
CA CYS A 55 -5.20 16.01 5.28
C CYS A 55 -3.97 16.70 4.68
N ALA A 56 -3.98 18.04 4.59
CA ALA A 56 -2.86 18.78 4.00
C ALA A 56 -1.58 18.69 4.84
N GLY A 57 -1.68 18.42 6.15
CA GLY A 57 -0.52 18.23 7.03
C GLY A 57 0.35 17.04 6.62
N CYS A 58 -0.25 15.98 6.06
CA CYS A 58 0.47 14.84 5.51
C CYS A 58 0.77 14.98 4.02
N HIS A 59 -0.15 15.60 3.25
CA HIS A 59 -0.05 15.66 1.78
C HIS A 59 0.66 16.90 1.22
N SER A 60 0.77 17.98 1.99
CA SER A 60 1.57 19.17 1.66
C SER A 60 2.13 19.81 2.95
N PRO A 61 3.05 19.14 3.68
CA PRO A 61 3.50 19.58 5.00
C PRO A 61 4.17 20.97 4.94
N ILE A 62 5.01 21.21 3.93
CA ILE A 62 5.63 22.52 3.68
C ILE A 62 4.56 23.59 3.44
N GLY A 63 3.52 23.26 2.67
CA GLY A 63 2.43 24.18 2.38
C GLY A 63 1.70 24.61 3.64
N VAL A 64 1.37 23.66 4.53
CA VAL A 64 0.68 23.93 5.80
C VAL A 64 1.55 24.77 6.72
N LEU A 65 2.82 24.41 6.88
CA LEU A 65 3.76 25.13 7.77
C LEU A 65 4.01 26.57 7.33
N THR A 66 4.03 26.81 6.01
CA THR A 66 4.36 28.13 5.44
C THR A 66 3.15 28.97 5.08
N GLY A 67 1.93 28.42 5.20
CA GLY A 67 0.70 29.09 4.79
C GLY A 67 0.57 29.27 3.28
N THR A 68 1.29 28.46 2.48
CA THR A 68 1.27 28.55 1.01
C THR A 68 0.46 27.45 0.34
N VAL A 69 -0.40 26.80 1.11
CA VAL A 69 -1.48 25.94 0.62
C VAL A 69 -2.78 26.40 1.25
N SER A 70 -3.82 26.54 0.45
CA SER A 70 -5.14 27.00 0.91
C SER A 70 -6.23 26.42 0.02
N TRP A 71 -7.45 26.45 0.54
CA TRP A 71 -8.66 26.09 -0.17
C TRP A 71 -9.65 27.25 -0.10
N ASP A 72 -10.20 27.64 -1.23
CA ASP A 72 -11.26 28.65 -1.32
C ASP A 72 -12.62 27.96 -1.31
N LYS A 73 -13.40 28.20 -0.25
CA LYS A 73 -14.74 27.61 -0.07
C LYS A 73 -15.73 28.02 -1.16
N LYS A 74 -15.61 29.22 -1.75
CA LYS A 74 -16.55 29.73 -2.75
C LYS A 74 -16.31 29.12 -4.12
N THR A 75 -15.06 28.97 -4.51
CA THR A 75 -14.68 28.40 -5.82
C THR A 75 -14.47 26.90 -5.75
N ASN A 76 -14.31 26.34 -4.54
CA ASN A 76 -13.90 24.97 -4.30
C ASN A 76 -12.56 24.62 -4.96
N GLU A 77 -11.65 25.60 -5.02
CA GLU A 77 -10.34 25.46 -5.63
C GLU A 77 -9.20 25.56 -4.61
N PHE A 78 -8.12 24.83 -4.90
CA PHE A 78 -6.89 24.93 -4.14
C PHE A 78 -5.99 26.01 -4.71
N SER A 79 -5.32 26.75 -3.83
CA SER A 79 -4.15 27.56 -4.17
C SER A 79 -2.94 26.97 -3.46
N VAL A 80 -1.90 26.63 -4.22
CA VAL A 80 -0.70 25.97 -3.71
C VAL A 80 0.53 26.56 -4.38
N SER A 81 1.58 26.83 -3.61
CA SER A 81 2.88 27.22 -4.18
C SER A 81 3.55 26.04 -4.88
N GLU A 82 4.43 26.31 -5.84
CA GLU A 82 5.17 25.24 -6.53
C GLU A 82 5.92 24.33 -5.56
N LYS A 83 6.55 24.90 -4.53
CA LYS A 83 7.29 24.13 -3.52
C LYS A 83 6.37 23.27 -2.65
N ALA A 84 5.20 23.80 -2.27
CA ALA A 84 4.21 23.06 -1.48
C ALA A 84 3.54 21.93 -2.29
N ALA A 85 3.36 22.11 -3.59
CA ALA A 85 2.78 21.10 -4.49
C ALA A 85 3.70 19.90 -4.71
N ARG A 86 4.97 19.95 -4.29
CA ARG A 86 5.92 18.82 -4.39
C ARG A 86 5.71 17.74 -3.31
N GLY A 87 4.71 17.91 -2.44
CA GLY A 87 4.30 16.92 -1.46
C GLY A 87 5.29 16.73 -0.31
N VAL A 88 5.52 15.47 0.07
CA VAL A 88 6.47 15.08 1.10
C VAL A 88 7.87 15.00 0.47
N THR A 89 8.64 16.10 0.56
CA THR A 89 9.97 16.23 -0.05
C THR A 89 11.11 15.72 0.85
N CYS A 90 12.34 15.72 0.33
CA CYS A 90 13.56 15.44 1.11
C CYS A 90 13.59 16.25 2.42
N ASP A 91 13.27 17.54 2.29
CA ASP A 91 13.31 18.51 3.37
C ASP A 91 12.17 18.35 4.38
N VAL A 92 11.04 17.77 3.99
CA VAL A 92 10.02 17.39 4.97
C VAL A 92 10.61 16.37 5.94
N CYS A 93 11.11 15.23 5.43
CA CYS A 93 11.56 14.15 6.31
C CYS A 93 12.87 14.50 7.03
N HIS A 94 13.85 15.04 6.29
CA HIS A 94 15.18 15.31 6.84
C HIS A 94 15.27 16.59 7.68
N SER A 95 14.19 17.37 7.81
CA SER A 95 14.09 18.44 8.80
C SER A 95 13.25 18.05 10.03
N ILE A 96 12.80 16.79 10.15
CA ILE A 96 12.10 16.34 11.37
C ILE A 96 13.11 16.22 12.52
N SER A 97 13.05 17.15 13.46
CA SER A 97 13.92 17.18 14.65
C SER A 97 13.34 16.40 15.82
N GLY A 98 12.03 16.15 15.81
CA GLY A 98 11.34 15.41 16.86
C GLY A 98 9.94 14.98 16.44
N ALA A 99 9.27 14.24 17.32
CA ALA A 99 7.89 13.83 17.14
C ALA A 99 7.21 13.76 18.51
N ILE A 100 5.92 14.08 18.57
CA ILE A 100 5.14 14.19 19.81
C ILE A 100 4.05 13.10 19.77
N PRO A 101 3.98 12.19 20.74
CA PRO A 101 2.86 11.26 20.84
C PRO A 101 1.52 11.99 21.05
N LEU A 102 0.43 11.41 20.54
CA LEU A 102 -0.92 11.94 20.76
C LEU A 102 -1.48 11.38 22.08
N ASP A 103 -1.11 11.99 23.20
CA ASP A 103 -1.45 11.54 24.56
C ASP A 103 -2.95 11.38 24.82
N ASP A 104 -3.79 12.10 24.08
CA ASP A 104 -5.26 12.09 24.18
C ASP A 104 -5.93 10.97 23.36
N THR A 105 -5.15 10.16 22.65
CA THR A 105 -5.64 9.01 21.89
C THR A 105 -5.56 7.72 22.70
N ILE A 106 -6.39 6.73 22.34
CA ILE A 106 -6.42 5.41 23.00
C ILE A 106 -5.06 4.72 22.99
N THR A 107 -4.26 4.93 21.94
CA THR A 107 -2.95 4.28 21.80
C THR A 107 -1.81 5.09 22.42
N SER A 108 -2.02 6.39 22.66
CA SER A 108 -0.96 7.35 23.06
C SER A 108 0.28 7.27 22.15
N GLU A 109 0.05 7.01 20.86
CA GLU A 109 1.09 6.88 19.83
C GLU A 109 1.13 8.10 18.92
N HIS A 110 2.16 8.16 18.07
CA HIS A 110 2.32 9.20 17.05
C HIS A 110 1.26 9.05 15.95
N GLY A 111 0.85 10.17 15.35
CA GLY A 111 -0.15 10.19 14.28
C GLY A 111 -0.56 11.60 13.87
N ASN A 112 -1.47 11.74 12.92
CA ASN A 112 -2.08 13.03 12.52
C ASN A 112 -1.08 14.18 12.25
N GLY A 113 0.10 13.87 11.72
CA GLY A 113 1.15 14.86 11.42
C GLY A 113 1.90 15.37 12.65
N SER A 114 1.98 14.61 13.73
CA SER A 114 2.60 15.00 15.02
C SER A 114 4.14 15.15 15.03
N HIS A 115 4.74 15.55 13.90
CA HIS A 115 6.18 15.76 13.78
C HIS A 115 6.58 17.22 14.05
N ILE A 116 7.79 17.41 14.59
CA ILE A 116 8.42 18.73 14.77
C ILE A 116 9.40 18.91 13.61
N ILE A 117 9.16 19.92 12.77
CA ILE A 117 10.03 20.26 11.64
C ILE A 117 10.86 21.50 12.01
N ASP A 118 12.18 21.36 11.92
CA ASP A 118 13.15 22.43 12.08
C ASP A 118 13.22 23.29 10.82
N THR A 119 12.74 24.52 10.92
CA THR A 119 12.72 25.50 9.83
C THR A 119 13.74 26.62 9.98
N GLU A 120 14.57 26.58 11.02
CA GLU A 120 15.45 27.68 11.43
C GLU A 120 16.92 27.34 11.22
N THR A 121 17.35 26.15 11.63
CA THR A 121 18.78 25.80 11.61
C THR A 121 19.23 25.26 10.25
N HIS A 122 18.28 24.78 9.44
CA HIS A 122 18.51 24.04 8.20
C HIS A 122 19.37 22.76 8.37
N ILE A 123 19.53 22.27 9.60
CA ILE A 123 20.19 20.99 9.89
C ILE A 123 19.40 19.85 9.23
N LYS A 124 20.13 18.90 8.63
CA LYS A 124 19.54 17.66 8.11
C LYS A 124 19.74 16.50 9.06
N TYR A 125 18.63 15.97 9.55
CA TYR A 125 18.57 14.83 10.48
C TYR A 125 18.58 13.51 9.72
N GLY A 126 19.26 12.50 10.25
CA GLY A 126 19.31 11.19 9.62
C GLY A 126 19.91 10.09 10.49
N PRO A 127 19.92 8.84 10.00
CA PRO A 127 20.31 7.67 10.79
C PRO A 127 21.82 7.48 10.92
N LEU A 128 22.64 8.26 10.20
CA LEU A 128 24.09 8.09 10.16
C LEU A 128 24.78 9.00 11.18
N LYS A 129 25.63 8.41 12.05
CA LYS A 129 26.32 9.12 13.15
C LYS A 129 27.50 9.98 12.72
N ASN A 130 28.11 9.67 11.59
CA ASN A 130 29.30 10.35 11.06
C ASN A 130 29.03 10.90 9.65
N SER A 131 27.87 11.52 9.47
CA SER A 131 27.60 12.32 8.28
C SER A 131 28.39 13.62 8.33
N ASN A 132 28.89 14.05 7.17
CA ASN A 132 29.46 15.37 6.97
C ASN A 132 29.09 15.82 5.55
N SER A 133 28.65 17.06 5.40
CA SER A 133 28.21 17.62 4.13
C SER A 133 28.87 18.99 3.92
N PRO A 134 29.35 19.30 2.71
CA PRO A 134 29.95 20.60 2.40
C PRO A 134 28.91 21.71 2.21
N TYR A 135 27.62 21.39 2.26
CA TYR A 135 26.53 22.32 1.91
C TYR A 135 25.57 22.61 3.06
N HIS A 136 25.22 21.61 3.87
CA HIS A 136 24.32 21.76 5.01
C HIS A 136 24.89 21.04 6.23
N GLU A 137 24.54 21.50 7.43
CA GLU A 137 24.87 20.77 8.65
C GLU A 137 24.09 19.44 8.71
N THR A 138 24.64 18.47 9.43
CA THR A 138 24.02 17.14 9.59
C THR A 138 24.03 16.71 11.04
N GLN A 139 22.93 16.13 11.49
CA GLN A 139 22.81 15.62 12.86
C GLN A 139 22.24 14.20 12.86
N TYR A 140 22.83 13.34 13.70
CA TYR A 140 22.27 12.03 13.98
C TYR A 140 20.93 12.16 14.70
N SER A 141 19.94 11.38 14.26
CA SER A 141 18.62 11.32 14.87
C SER A 141 18.24 9.86 15.11
N GLU A 142 18.04 9.49 16.37
CA GLU A 142 17.51 8.16 16.73
C GLU A 142 16.09 7.96 16.18
N LEU A 143 15.29 9.03 16.08
CA LEU A 143 13.96 8.96 15.47
C LEU A 143 14.03 8.42 14.03
N HIS A 144 15.06 8.78 13.27
CA HIS A 144 15.25 8.30 11.90
C HIS A 144 15.63 6.82 11.79
N THR A 145 15.89 6.13 12.90
CA THR A 145 16.08 4.68 12.94
C THR A 145 14.87 3.92 13.47
N LYS A 146 13.74 4.60 13.73
CA LYS A 146 12.52 4.00 14.30
C LYS A 146 11.31 4.15 13.38
N ALA A 147 10.34 3.25 13.54
CA ALA A 147 9.06 3.32 12.84
C ALA A 147 8.23 4.56 13.22
N ASN A 148 8.48 5.15 14.40
CA ASN A 148 7.82 6.37 14.89
C ASN A 148 7.97 7.56 13.95
N LEU A 149 9.06 7.62 13.15
CA LEU A 149 9.19 8.63 12.10
C LEU A 149 8.00 8.55 11.12
N CYS A 150 7.67 7.35 10.68
CA CYS A 150 6.60 7.07 9.72
C CYS A 150 5.20 7.17 10.35
N ALA A 151 5.10 6.81 11.64
CA ALA A 151 3.84 6.81 12.39
C ALA A 151 3.11 8.17 12.35
N ASN A 152 3.85 9.28 12.32
CA ASN A 152 3.27 10.63 12.24
C ASN A 152 2.31 10.79 11.05
N CYS A 153 2.56 10.13 9.91
CA CYS A 153 1.69 10.22 8.72
C CYS A 153 0.96 8.90 8.42
N HIS A 154 1.44 7.76 8.93
CA HIS A 154 0.88 6.43 8.67
C HIS A 154 0.07 5.86 9.85
N ASN A 155 -0.37 6.75 10.75
CA ASN A 155 -1.35 6.49 11.79
C ASN A 155 -2.31 7.69 11.85
N ILE A 156 -3.52 7.53 11.32
CA ILE A 156 -4.53 8.59 11.22
C ILE A 156 -5.69 8.22 12.14
N ILE A 157 -5.88 9.08 13.14
CA ILE A 157 -6.87 8.90 14.20
C ILE A 157 -7.87 10.04 14.07
N HIS A 158 -9.16 9.71 14.02
CA HIS A 158 -10.20 10.72 13.86
C HIS A 158 -10.20 11.67 15.08
N PRO A 159 -10.01 12.99 14.88
CA PRO A 159 -9.64 13.92 15.95
C PRO A 159 -10.76 14.20 16.96
N VAL A 160 -12.01 13.81 16.66
CA VAL A 160 -13.18 14.11 17.52
C VAL A 160 -13.64 12.90 18.33
N ASN A 161 -13.52 11.69 17.77
CA ASN A 161 -14.10 10.47 18.35
C ASN A 161 -13.04 9.37 18.57
N GLY A 162 -11.79 9.57 18.16
CA GLY A 162 -10.71 8.60 18.32
C GLY A 162 -10.80 7.38 17.40
N ALA A 163 -11.73 7.34 16.45
CA ALA A 163 -11.87 6.21 15.53
C ALA A 163 -10.61 6.06 14.65
N PRO A 164 -10.12 4.83 14.42
CA PRO A 164 -8.98 4.62 13.53
C PRO A 164 -9.42 4.81 12.07
N ILE A 165 -8.90 5.85 11.41
CA ILE A 165 -9.09 6.08 9.97
C ILE A 165 -8.07 5.23 9.20
N GLU A 166 -6.80 5.37 9.56
CA GLU A 166 -5.71 4.51 9.08
C GLU A 166 -4.87 4.10 10.29
N ARG A 167 -4.56 2.80 10.43
CA ARG A 167 -3.86 2.31 11.62
C ARG A 167 -2.66 1.42 11.31
N THR A 168 -2.00 1.70 10.17
CA THR A 168 -0.86 0.92 9.65
C THR A 168 0.25 0.77 10.70
N TYR A 169 0.56 1.85 11.42
CA TYR A 169 1.56 1.81 12.49
C TYR A 169 1.14 0.89 13.63
N ASP A 170 -0.12 0.99 14.09
CA ASP A 170 -0.61 0.16 15.18
C ASP A 170 -0.67 -1.32 14.80
N GLU A 171 -1.07 -1.64 13.57
CA GLU A 171 -1.00 -3.01 13.02
C GLU A 171 0.42 -3.56 13.02
N TRP A 172 1.39 -2.74 12.60
CA TRP A 172 2.80 -3.12 12.63
C TRP A 172 3.31 -3.29 14.06
N ARG A 173 2.96 -2.36 14.96
CA ARG A 173 3.51 -2.30 16.32
C ARG A 173 3.22 -3.56 17.13
N VAL A 174 2.06 -4.19 16.91
CA VAL A 174 1.68 -5.44 17.57
C VAL A 174 2.13 -6.70 16.82
N SER A 175 2.77 -6.55 15.67
CA SER A 175 3.15 -7.67 14.79
C SER A 175 4.42 -8.41 15.25
N PRO A 176 4.66 -9.63 14.74
CA PRO A 176 5.94 -10.30 14.87
C PRO A 176 7.13 -9.49 14.31
N TYR A 177 6.90 -8.57 13.37
CA TYR A 177 7.96 -7.76 12.77
C TYR A 177 8.48 -6.73 13.77
N ALA A 178 7.58 -6.01 14.44
CA ALA A 178 7.96 -5.08 15.51
C ALA A 178 8.66 -5.80 16.67
N GLN A 179 8.17 -6.99 17.06
CA GLN A 179 8.79 -7.82 18.10
C GLN A 179 10.23 -8.25 17.74
N ASN A 180 10.52 -8.44 16.44
CA ASN A 180 11.86 -8.73 15.94
C ASN A 180 12.68 -7.46 15.62
N GLY A 181 12.21 -6.28 16.04
CA GLY A 181 12.89 -5.00 15.85
C GLY A 181 12.98 -4.55 14.39
N ILE A 182 12.17 -5.12 13.49
CA ILE A 182 12.11 -4.77 12.07
C ILE A 182 11.19 -3.56 11.92
N VAL A 183 11.71 -2.47 11.38
CA VAL A 183 10.99 -1.19 11.22
C VAL A 183 10.58 -0.95 9.77
N CYS A 184 9.69 0.02 9.53
CA CYS A 184 9.16 0.35 8.21
C CYS A 184 10.26 0.53 7.15
N GLN A 185 11.35 1.21 7.53
CA GLN A 185 12.51 1.49 6.69
C GLN A 185 13.21 0.21 6.20
N ASP A 186 13.21 -0.87 7.00
CA ASP A 186 13.88 -2.11 6.65
C ASP A 186 13.25 -2.74 5.39
N CYS A 187 11.93 -2.61 5.20
CA CYS A 187 11.22 -3.15 4.03
C CYS A 187 10.92 -2.10 2.93
N HIS A 188 10.52 -0.88 3.32
CA HIS A 188 10.05 0.14 2.37
C HIS A 188 11.15 1.09 1.88
N MET A 189 12.31 1.09 2.54
CA MET A 189 13.50 1.81 2.11
C MET A 189 14.63 0.85 1.70
N ASN A 190 14.25 -0.29 1.13
CA ASN A 190 15.12 -1.30 0.53
C ASN A 190 14.44 -1.89 -0.71
N SER A 191 15.18 -2.69 -1.49
CA SER A 191 14.63 -3.36 -2.67
C SER A 191 13.59 -4.41 -2.28
N VAL A 192 12.76 -4.82 -3.25
CA VAL A 192 11.73 -5.85 -3.02
C VAL A 192 12.37 -7.18 -2.60
N GLU A 193 13.54 -7.51 -3.13
CA GLU A 193 14.29 -8.73 -2.78
C GLU A 193 14.71 -8.74 -1.31
N VAL A 194 15.10 -7.60 -0.76
CA VAL A 194 15.39 -7.47 0.67
C VAL A 194 14.12 -7.68 1.48
N ALA A 195 13.03 -6.99 1.11
CA ALA A 195 11.75 -7.12 1.81
C ALA A 195 11.24 -8.56 1.85
N ILE A 196 11.39 -9.31 0.75
CA ILE A 196 11.07 -10.75 0.69
C ILE A 196 11.92 -11.55 1.68
N GLN A 197 13.22 -11.29 1.77
CA GLN A 197 14.10 -11.99 2.72
C GLN A 197 13.74 -11.66 4.17
N ILE A 198 13.43 -10.39 4.48
CA ILE A 198 12.95 -9.98 5.80
C ILE A 198 11.67 -10.72 6.15
N ALA A 199 10.69 -10.73 5.24
CA ALA A 199 9.43 -11.43 5.47
C ALA A 199 9.65 -12.94 5.72
N LYS A 200 10.50 -13.61 4.94
CA LYS A 200 10.76 -15.05 5.10
C LYS A 200 11.52 -15.39 6.39
N THR A 201 12.42 -14.52 6.82
CA THR A 201 13.36 -14.84 7.92
C THR A 201 13.03 -14.16 9.24
N LEU A 202 12.21 -13.11 9.22
CA LEU A 202 11.99 -12.16 10.32
C LEU A 202 13.32 -11.64 10.89
N LYS A 203 14.28 -11.35 10.02
CA LYS A 203 15.56 -10.73 10.37
C LYS A 203 15.73 -9.39 9.68
N ARG A 204 16.44 -8.49 10.35
CA ARG A 204 16.79 -7.16 9.81
C ARG A 204 17.81 -7.25 8.66
N PRO A 205 17.83 -6.26 7.74
CA PRO A 205 18.65 -6.30 6.54
C PRO A 205 20.15 -6.43 6.78
N GLU A 206 20.68 -5.93 7.90
CA GLU A 206 22.10 -6.01 8.24
C GLU A 206 22.60 -7.46 8.38
N THR A 207 21.68 -8.41 8.62
CA THR A 207 22.01 -9.83 8.80
C THR A 207 22.20 -10.58 7.48
N PHE A 208 21.81 -10.00 6.35
CA PHE A 208 21.90 -10.66 5.04
C PHE A 208 23.30 -10.48 4.45
N ILE A 209 24.18 -11.46 4.66
CA ILE A 209 25.58 -11.48 4.15
C ILE A 209 25.61 -11.87 2.64
N ASN A 210 24.59 -11.52 1.86
CA ASN A 210 24.49 -12.00 0.47
C ASN A 210 24.96 -10.95 -0.56
N LYS A 211 26.03 -11.29 -1.30
CA LYS A 211 26.60 -10.48 -2.39
C LYS A 211 25.62 -10.16 -3.54
N LYS A 212 24.48 -10.86 -3.64
CA LYS A 212 23.48 -10.65 -4.70
C LYS A 212 22.54 -9.47 -4.46
N VAL A 213 22.42 -8.98 -3.21
CA VAL A 213 21.54 -7.85 -2.89
C VAL A 213 22.40 -6.70 -2.38
N ARG A 214 22.54 -5.66 -3.19
CA ARG A 214 23.38 -4.50 -2.86
C ARG A 214 22.66 -3.63 -1.82
N LEU A 215 22.89 -3.92 -0.55
CA LEU A 215 22.43 -3.11 0.57
C LEU A 215 23.30 -1.85 0.76
N GLY A 216 24.60 -1.98 0.55
CA GLY A 216 25.58 -0.94 0.89
C GLY A 216 26.08 -0.09 -0.27
N GLY A 217 26.88 0.90 0.09
CA GLY A 217 27.59 1.79 -0.81
C GLY A 217 27.68 3.22 -0.28
N LYS A 218 27.98 4.15 -1.18
CA LYS A 218 28.01 5.58 -0.85
C LYS A 218 26.59 6.17 -0.77
N ALA A 219 26.34 6.93 0.30
CA ALA A 219 25.09 7.65 0.50
C ALA A 219 24.96 8.89 -0.41
N SER A 220 26.07 9.42 -0.92
CA SER A 220 26.12 10.54 -1.86
C SER A 220 27.27 10.35 -2.87
N THR A 221 27.24 11.11 -3.97
CA THR A 221 28.34 11.12 -4.96
C THR A 221 29.65 11.68 -4.39
N LEU A 222 29.56 12.53 -3.38
CA LEU A 222 30.71 13.11 -2.65
C LEU A 222 31.17 12.25 -1.47
N GLY A 223 30.45 11.19 -1.12
CA GLY A 223 30.77 10.35 0.03
C GLY A 223 32.14 9.69 -0.13
N THR A 224 32.95 9.73 0.92
CA THR A 224 34.28 9.09 0.98
C THR A 224 34.23 7.69 1.56
N GLU A 225 33.21 7.38 2.36
CA GLU A 225 33.01 6.09 3.02
C GLU A 225 31.87 5.29 2.39
N ASP A 226 32.03 3.97 2.33
CA ASP A 226 30.94 3.04 2.06
C ASP A 226 30.16 2.74 3.35
N ARG A 227 28.83 2.76 3.24
CA ARG A 227 27.90 2.38 4.30
C ARG A 227 27.46 0.94 4.11
N SER A 228 27.23 0.23 5.20
CA SER A 228 26.67 -1.13 5.18
C SER A 228 25.28 -1.16 4.55
N ILE A 229 24.48 -0.13 4.81
CA ILE A 229 23.14 0.06 4.24
C ILE A 229 23.02 1.49 3.72
N VAL A 230 22.56 1.62 2.47
CA VAL A 230 22.09 2.86 1.87
C VAL A 230 20.62 2.67 1.50
N HIS A 231 19.76 3.34 2.25
CA HIS A 231 18.32 3.22 2.08
C HIS A 231 17.84 3.76 0.72
N SER A 232 17.04 2.94 0.03
CA SER A 232 16.25 3.37 -1.12
C SER A 232 15.20 4.39 -0.68
N HIS A 233 14.88 5.33 -1.56
CA HIS A 233 13.84 6.35 -1.34
C HIS A 233 12.67 6.17 -2.33
N GLU A 234 12.44 4.95 -2.80
CA GLU A 234 11.33 4.65 -3.72
C GLU A 234 9.96 4.65 -3.02
N PHE A 235 9.92 4.29 -1.72
CA PHE A 235 8.74 4.32 -0.85
C PHE A 235 7.49 3.64 -1.43
N VAL A 236 7.68 2.56 -2.17
CA VAL A 236 6.59 1.93 -2.92
C VAL A 236 5.76 1.02 -2.01
N GLY A 237 4.45 1.24 -2.03
CA GLY A 237 3.43 0.37 -1.43
C GLY A 237 2.59 -0.32 -2.51
N GLY A 238 1.27 -0.31 -2.37
CA GLY A 238 0.33 -0.94 -3.32
C GLY A 238 -0.12 -0.06 -4.50
N ASN A 239 0.28 1.20 -4.59
CA ASN A 239 -0.19 2.08 -5.67
C ASN A 239 0.62 1.85 -6.96
N ALA A 240 0.00 1.20 -7.95
CA ALA A 240 0.59 0.99 -9.28
C ALA A 240 -0.02 1.89 -10.37
N ILE A 241 -0.83 2.88 -10.00
CA ILE A 241 -1.74 3.58 -10.93
C ILE A 241 -1.36 5.05 -11.07
N ILE A 242 -1.30 5.77 -9.96
CA ILE A 242 -1.21 7.24 -9.98
C ILE A 242 0.08 7.67 -10.67
N SER A 243 1.21 7.05 -10.30
CA SER A 243 2.48 7.31 -10.99
C SER A 243 2.40 7.00 -12.49
N ALA A 244 1.78 5.89 -12.88
CA ALA A 244 1.65 5.50 -14.28
C ALA A 244 0.79 6.47 -15.10
N ILE A 245 -0.35 6.92 -14.55
CA ILE A 245 -1.30 7.80 -15.26
C ILE A 245 -0.82 9.25 -15.29
N MET A 246 -0.17 9.73 -14.24
CA MET A 246 0.35 11.09 -14.20
C MET A 246 1.52 11.31 -15.17
N SER A 247 2.22 10.26 -15.59
CA SER A 247 3.29 10.38 -16.61
C SER A 247 3.50 9.07 -17.38
N PRO A 248 2.59 8.68 -18.29
CA PRO A 248 2.59 7.35 -18.92
C PRO A 248 3.79 7.09 -19.83
N LYS A 249 4.40 8.16 -20.36
CA LYS A 249 5.64 8.09 -21.16
C LYS A 249 6.92 8.13 -20.33
N ASN A 250 6.81 8.37 -19.02
CA ASN A 250 7.97 8.42 -18.14
C ASN A 250 8.33 7.00 -17.70
N LEU A 251 9.41 6.46 -18.28
CA LEU A 251 9.95 5.13 -17.97
C LEU A 251 10.13 4.90 -16.45
N ARG A 252 10.45 5.93 -15.67
CA ARG A 252 10.69 5.81 -14.23
C ARG A 252 9.41 5.70 -13.43
N LYS A 253 8.36 6.44 -13.79
CA LYS A 253 7.05 6.29 -13.12
C LYS A 253 6.44 4.89 -13.38
N ARG A 254 6.81 4.26 -14.50
CA ARG A 254 6.51 2.84 -14.75
C ARG A 254 7.28 1.91 -13.82
N GLN A 255 8.56 2.20 -13.51
CA GLN A 255 9.32 1.42 -12.54
C GLN A 255 8.67 1.40 -11.15
N HIS A 256 8.14 2.52 -10.63
CA HIS A 256 7.40 2.51 -9.36
C HIS A 256 6.15 1.62 -9.41
N ALA A 257 5.43 1.62 -10.53
CA ALA A 257 4.28 0.73 -10.71
C ALA A 257 4.69 -0.74 -10.77
N ASP A 258 5.82 -1.07 -11.43
CA ASP A 258 6.36 -2.43 -11.48
C ASP A 258 6.82 -2.90 -10.10
N ILE A 259 7.48 -2.03 -9.33
CA ILE A 259 7.85 -2.31 -7.93
C ILE A 259 6.59 -2.54 -7.08
N ALA A 260 5.51 -1.78 -7.29
CA ALA A 260 4.26 -1.95 -6.58
C ALA A 260 3.62 -3.32 -6.88
N ARG A 261 3.55 -3.71 -8.16
CA ARG A 261 3.07 -5.04 -8.57
C ARG A 261 3.90 -6.14 -7.94
N LYS A 262 5.24 -6.05 -8.03
CA LYS A 262 6.14 -7.03 -7.44
C LYS A 262 5.98 -7.14 -5.92
N ARG A 263 5.78 -6.02 -5.23
CA ARG A 263 5.50 -6.01 -3.78
C ARG A 263 4.18 -6.70 -3.46
N LEU A 264 3.12 -6.40 -4.20
CA LEU A 264 1.81 -7.04 -4.02
C LEU A 264 1.86 -8.55 -4.26
N GLN A 265 2.53 -8.98 -5.33
CA GLN A 265 2.75 -10.40 -5.67
C GLN A 265 3.68 -11.15 -4.69
N ASN A 266 4.34 -10.44 -3.77
CA ASN A 266 5.19 -11.05 -2.74
C ASN A 266 4.71 -10.70 -1.33
N ALA A 267 3.53 -10.07 -1.20
CA ALA A 267 2.92 -9.73 0.09
C ALA A 267 2.11 -10.90 0.67
N THR A 268 1.75 -11.86 -0.17
CA THR A 268 0.76 -12.90 0.12
C THR A 268 1.23 -14.25 -0.40
N GLU A 269 0.60 -15.32 0.07
CA GLU A 269 0.65 -16.66 -0.54
C GLU A 269 -0.81 -17.16 -0.65
N LEU A 270 -1.11 -17.94 -1.68
CA LEU A 270 -2.43 -18.52 -1.94
C LEU A 270 -2.33 -20.04 -1.97
N THR A 271 -3.19 -20.73 -1.22
CA THR A 271 -3.33 -22.20 -1.35
C THR A 271 -4.77 -22.55 -1.69
N VAL A 272 -4.93 -23.49 -2.62
CA VAL A 272 -6.25 -23.94 -3.10
C VAL A 272 -6.32 -25.46 -3.04
N ASP A 273 -7.39 -25.98 -2.46
CA ASP A 273 -7.72 -27.40 -2.41
C ASP A 273 -9.10 -27.67 -2.97
N LEU A 274 -9.25 -28.75 -3.76
CA LEU A 274 -10.52 -29.21 -4.28
C LEU A 274 -10.81 -30.60 -3.73
N LYS A 275 -11.99 -30.79 -3.14
CA LYS A 275 -12.45 -32.10 -2.67
C LYS A 275 -13.92 -32.33 -3.04
N GLN A 276 -14.25 -33.59 -3.34
CA GLN A 276 -15.64 -34.02 -3.45
C GLN A 276 -16.13 -34.49 -2.07
N ARG A 277 -17.27 -33.97 -1.63
CA ARG A 277 -17.95 -34.32 -0.38
C ARG A 277 -18.76 -35.61 -0.55
N ASN A 278 -19.17 -36.18 0.59
CA ASN A 278 -19.97 -37.42 0.62
C ASN A 278 -21.37 -37.28 0.02
N ASP A 279 -21.90 -36.06 -0.08
CA ASP A 279 -23.18 -35.74 -0.72
C ASP A 279 -23.05 -35.48 -2.23
N GLY A 280 -21.87 -35.69 -2.81
CA GLY A 280 -21.57 -35.52 -4.23
C GLY A 280 -21.19 -34.09 -4.63
N LEU A 281 -21.40 -33.09 -3.77
CA LEU A 281 -20.99 -31.70 -4.01
C LEU A 281 -19.47 -31.56 -3.93
N PHE A 282 -18.94 -30.52 -4.58
CA PHE A 282 -17.54 -30.14 -4.49
C PHE A 282 -17.36 -29.01 -3.50
N GLU A 283 -16.25 -29.03 -2.79
CA GLU A 283 -15.78 -27.96 -1.92
C GLU A 283 -14.40 -27.51 -2.40
N LEU A 284 -14.30 -26.22 -2.70
CA LEU A 284 -13.07 -25.52 -3.04
C LEU A 284 -12.61 -24.73 -1.81
N GLY A 285 -11.60 -25.23 -1.13
CA GLY A 285 -10.92 -24.50 -0.06
C GLY A 285 -9.91 -23.52 -0.64
N VAL A 286 -9.99 -22.26 -0.21
CA VAL A 286 -9.07 -21.18 -0.60
C VAL A 286 -8.55 -20.52 0.67
N ASP A 287 -7.24 -20.57 0.88
CA ASP A 287 -6.55 -19.95 2.01
C ASP A 287 -5.60 -18.87 1.51
N VAL A 288 -5.71 -17.68 2.11
CA VAL A 288 -4.93 -16.49 1.77
C VAL A 288 -4.06 -16.12 2.96
N PHE A 289 -2.75 -16.15 2.77
CA PHE A 289 -1.77 -15.88 3.83
C PHE A 289 -1.17 -14.49 3.68
N ASN A 290 -1.12 -13.71 4.76
CA ASN A 290 -0.26 -12.54 4.82
C ASN A 290 1.18 -12.98 5.16
N SER A 291 1.89 -13.43 4.13
CA SER A 291 3.25 -13.97 4.23
C SER A 291 4.31 -12.87 4.19
N GLY A 292 4.02 -11.73 3.55
CA GLY A 292 5.00 -10.71 3.19
C GLY A 292 4.92 -9.39 3.96
N ALA A 293 3.74 -9.01 4.48
CA ALA A 293 3.53 -7.70 5.07
C ALA A 293 3.70 -7.68 6.61
N GLY A 294 4.34 -6.64 7.11
CA GLY A 294 4.53 -6.40 8.54
C GLY A 294 3.36 -5.70 9.24
N HIS A 295 2.30 -5.38 8.50
CA HIS A 295 1.03 -4.79 8.92
C HIS A 295 -0.11 -5.62 8.29
N ASN A 296 -1.38 -5.24 8.51
CA ASN A 296 -2.49 -6.00 7.94
C ASN A 296 -2.47 -5.96 6.39
N LEU A 297 -3.13 -6.94 5.77
CA LEU A 297 -3.27 -7.06 4.33
C LEU A 297 -4.76 -6.99 3.94
N PRO A 298 -5.21 -5.94 3.23
CA PRO A 298 -4.52 -4.66 3.00
C PRO A 298 -4.43 -3.81 4.29
N THR A 299 -3.66 -2.72 4.25
CA THR A 299 -3.54 -1.70 5.33
C THR A 299 -3.87 -0.28 4.79
N SER A 300 -3.80 0.72 5.68
CA SER A 300 -4.09 2.15 5.45
C SER A 300 -5.60 2.37 5.22
N LEU A 301 -6.04 3.01 4.14
CA LEU A 301 -7.46 3.27 3.88
C LEU A 301 -8.18 2.01 3.36
N THR A 302 -8.40 1.06 4.28
CA THR A 302 -8.95 -0.28 3.99
C THR A 302 -10.43 -0.27 3.65
N GLN A 303 -11.13 0.86 3.83
CA GLN A 303 -12.51 1.05 3.39
C GLN A 303 -12.61 1.18 1.86
N VAL A 304 -11.52 1.61 1.22
CA VAL A 304 -11.43 1.92 -0.20
C VAL A 304 -10.55 0.90 -0.95
N ARG A 305 -9.50 0.40 -0.29
CA ARG A 305 -8.59 -0.61 -0.84
C ARG A 305 -9.20 -1.99 -0.71
N HIS A 306 -9.30 -2.71 -1.82
CA HIS A 306 -9.84 -4.06 -1.81
C HIS A 306 -8.75 -5.07 -2.21
N ILE A 307 -8.67 -6.16 -1.46
CA ILE A 307 -8.18 -7.44 -1.95
C ILE A 307 -9.37 -8.38 -2.02
N TRP A 308 -9.51 -9.19 -3.06
CA TRP A 308 -10.62 -10.13 -3.17
C TRP A 308 -10.23 -11.43 -3.88
N ILE A 309 -10.99 -12.47 -3.59
CA ILE A 309 -10.89 -13.76 -4.29
C ILE A 309 -11.83 -13.72 -5.50
N GLU A 310 -11.26 -13.96 -6.68
CA GLU A 310 -12.00 -14.29 -7.90
C GLU A 310 -11.81 -15.79 -8.17
N ALA A 311 -12.89 -16.53 -8.35
CA ALA A 311 -12.82 -17.94 -8.70
C ALA A 311 -13.79 -18.27 -9.82
N THR A 312 -13.30 -19.00 -10.83
CA THR A 312 -14.09 -19.53 -11.95
C THR A 312 -13.84 -21.02 -12.06
N ILE A 313 -14.91 -21.81 -11.95
CA ILE A 313 -14.84 -23.27 -12.07
C ILE A 313 -15.65 -23.70 -13.28
N THR A 314 -15.06 -24.48 -14.17
CA THR A 314 -15.71 -25.00 -15.37
C THR A 314 -15.58 -26.51 -15.48
N ASP A 315 -16.43 -27.14 -16.30
CA ASP A 315 -16.27 -28.54 -16.68
C ASP A 315 -15.31 -28.72 -17.88
N GLY A 316 -15.11 -29.96 -18.33
CA GLY A 316 -14.26 -30.28 -19.49
C GLY A 316 -14.68 -29.64 -20.81
N ASP A 317 -15.95 -29.24 -20.95
CA ASP A 317 -16.50 -28.56 -22.12
C ASP A 317 -16.52 -27.03 -21.97
N ASN A 318 -15.90 -26.50 -20.89
CA ASN A 318 -15.88 -25.10 -20.49
C ASN A 318 -17.24 -24.51 -20.05
N ASN A 319 -18.22 -25.36 -19.67
CA ASN A 319 -19.45 -24.86 -19.07
C ASN A 319 -19.20 -24.41 -17.63
N LEU A 320 -19.74 -23.25 -17.25
CA LEU A 320 -19.55 -22.66 -15.92
C LEU A 320 -20.25 -23.49 -14.84
N LEU A 321 -19.51 -23.93 -13.83
CA LEU A 321 -20.00 -24.62 -12.64
C LEU A 321 -20.17 -23.68 -11.44
N PHE A 322 -19.21 -22.77 -11.23
CA PHE A 322 -19.20 -21.80 -10.14
C PHE A 322 -18.41 -20.54 -10.53
N GLU A 323 -18.87 -19.37 -10.05
CA GLU A 323 -18.18 -18.09 -10.25
C GLU A 323 -18.34 -17.19 -9.01
N THR A 324 -17.29 -16.48 -8.61
CA THR A 324 -17.33 -15.39 -7.64
C THR A 324 -16.23 -14.36 -7.94
N GLY A 325 -16.41 -13.13 -7.48
CA GLY A 325 -15.38 -12.08 -7.54
C GLY A 325 -15.06 -11.53 -8.93
N LYS A 326 -15.78 -11.94 -9.97
CA LYS A 326 -15.60 -11.41 -11.32
C LYS A 326 -16.14 -10.00 -11.42
N LEU A 327 -15.37 -9.14 -12.08
CA LEU A 327 -15.79 -7.78 -12.35
C LEU A 327 -16.86 -7.75 -13.45
N ASP A 328 -17.84 -6.85 -13.28
CA ASP A 328 -18.85 -6.54 -14.28
C ASP A 328 -18.30 -5.58 -15.35
N ASN A 329 -19.17 -5.16 -16.27
CA ASN A 329 -18.80 -4.22 -17.34
C ASN A 329 -18.49 -2.80 -16.85
N HIS A 330 -18.76 -2.48 -15.59
CA HIS A 330 -18.39 -1.22 -14.92
C HIS A 330 -17.13 -1.38 -14.06
N HIS A 331 -16.41 -2.50 -14.19
CA HIS A 331 -15.25 -2.83 -13.38
C HIS A 331 -15.52 -2.87 -11.87
N ASP A 332 -16.74 -3.28 -11.49
CA ASP A 332 -17.10 -3.50 -10.09
C ASP A 332 -17.54 -4.93 -9.82
N LEU A 333 -17.64 -5.28 -8.54
CA LEU A 333 -17.99 -6.63 -8.09
C LEU A 333 -19.17 -6.59 -7.12
N ASP A 334 -19.89 -7.71 -7.07
CA ASP A 334 -20.96 -7.94 -6.09
C ASP A 334 -20.31 -8.29 -4.73
N GLU A 335 -20.31 -7.35 -3.78
CA GLU A 335 -19.70 -7.55 -2.45
C GLU A 335 -20.42 -8.64 -1.63
N ASP A 336 -21.71 -8.89 -1.88
CA ASP A 336 -22.48 -9.90 -1.13
C ASP A 336 -22.09 -11.32 -1.53
N LYS A 337 -21.56 -11.49 -2.75
CA LYS A 337 -21.15 -12.80 -3.29
C LYS A 337 -19.65 -13.03 -3.29
N THR A 338 -18.87 -12.03 -2.89
CA THR A 338 -17.41 -12.02 -3.05
C THR A 338 -16.72 -12.00 -1.69
N VAL A 339 -15.69 -12.80 -1.54
CA VAL A 339 -14.79 -12.68 -0.39
C VAL A 339 -13.86 -11.49 -0.61
N ILE A 340 -14.00 -10.47 0.22
CA ILE A 340 -13.21 -9.23 0.18
C ILE A 340 -12.52 -9.02 1.52
N PHE A 341 -11.24 -8.68 1.47
CA PHE A 341 -10.42 -8.27 2.60
C PHE A 341 -10.38 -6.74 2.64
N LYS A 342 -11.21 -6.16 3.51
CA LYS A 342 -11.39 -4.72 3.72
C LYS A 342 -11.91 -4.45 5.13
N SER A 343 -12.11 -3.18 5.47
CA SER A 343 -12.83 -2.81 6.69
C SER A 343 -14.09 -2.03 6.31
N TRP A 344 -15.21 -2.33 6.97
CA TRP A 344 -16.47 -1.60 6.83
C TRP A 344 -16.62 -0.64 8.01
N ALA A 345 -16.91 0.61 7.69
CA ALA A 345 -17.10 1.66 8.66
C ALA A 345 -18.50 2.27 8.53
N VAL A 346 -19.00 2.82 9.63
CA VAL A 346 -20.27 3.55 9.66
C VAL A 346 -20.08 4.97 10.18
N ASP A 347 -20.96 5.86 9.73
CA ASP A 347 -21.07 7.22 10.24
C ASP A 347 -21.72 7.26 11.64
N ALA A 348 -21.85 8.46 12.21
CA ALA A 348 -22.47 8.65 13.53
C ALA A 348 -23.97 8.27 13.59
N LYS A 349 -24.62 8.04 12.45
CA LYS A 349 -26.01 7.58 12.34
C LYS A 349 -26.10 6.07 12.07
N GLY A 350 -24.97 5.39 11.89
CA GLY A 350 -24.91 3.97 11.56
C GLY A 350 -25.05 3.65 10.08
N ASN A 351 -24.95 4.63 9.17
CA ASN A 351 -24.93 4.36 7.73
C ASN A 351 -23.51 3.98 7.29
N ASP A 352 -23.40 3.07 6.33
CA ASP A 352 -22.10 2.73 5.73
C ASP A 352 -21.38 3.96 5.17
N THR A 353 -20.09 4.03 5.42
CA THR A 353 -19.22 5.09 4.88
C THR A 353 -17.82 4.57 4.61
N HIS A 354 -17.21 5.13 3.57
CA HIS A 354 -15.78 5.01 3.28
C HIS A 354 -15.06 6.37 3.43
N ASP A 355 -15.78 7.44 3.74
CA ASP A 355 -15.24 8.79 3.83
C ASP A 355 -14.49 8.98 5.15
N PRO A 356 -13.17 9.27 5.13
CA PRO A 356 -12.33 9.36 6.34
C PRO A 356 -12.91 10.25 7.46
N TRP A 357 -13.52 11.37 7.11
CA TRP A 357 -14.07 12.35 8.04
C TRP A 357 -15.45 11.97 8.61
N ALA A 358 -16.15 11.01 7.99
CA ALA A 358 -17.44 10.53 8.45
C ALA A 358 -17.33 9.31 9.36
N ILE A 359 -16.20 8.59 9.31
CA ILE A 359 -15.96 7.36 10.09
C ILE A 359 -16.19 7.61 11.58
N ASN A 360 -17.12 6.84 12.14
CA ASN A 360 -17.42 6.82 13.57
C ASN A 360 -17.03 5.50 14.23
N HIS A 361 -17.35 4.39 13.59
CA HIS A 361 -17.00 3.06 14.07
C HIS A 361 -16.63 2.12 12.91
N ILE A 362 -15.67 1.23 13.15
CA ILE A 362 -15.43 0.07 12.29
C ILE A 362 -16.36 -1.04 12.77
N VAL A 363 -17.25 -1.52 11.91
CA VAL A 363 -18.26 -2.54 12.24
C VAL A 363 -17.84 -3.94 11.81
N ARG A 364 -16.92 -4.04 10.86
CA ARG A 364 -16.36 -5.30 10.37
C ARG A 364 -14.97 -5.06 9.80
N ASP A 365 -14.05 -5.98 10.06
CA ASP A 365 -12.68 -5.95 9.55
C ASP A 365 -12.30 -7.36 9.12
N THR A 366 -12.04 -7.55 7.83
CA THR A 366 -11.58 -8.83 7.26
C THR A 366 -10.14 -8.75 6.79
N THR A 367 -9.40 -7.69 7.12
CA THR A 367 -7.98 -7.59 6.78
C THR A 367 -7.17 -8.70 7.47
N ILE A 368 -6.11 -9.18 6.82
CA ILE A 368 -5.35 -10.34 7.29
C ILE A 368 -4.14 -9.85 8.11
N PRO A 369 -4.03 -10.15 9.42
CA PRO A 369 -2.90 -9.72 10.24
C PRO A 369 -1.55 -10.27 9.75
N PRO A 370 -0.42 -9.63 10.12
CA PRO A 370 0.92 -10.13 9.78
C PRO A 370 1.13 -11.58 10.18
N LYS A 371 1.57 -12.43 9.24
CA LYS A 371 1.72 -13.89 9.43
C LYS A 371 0.42 -14.64 9.76
N GLY A 372 -0.72 -13.98 9.62
CA GLY A 372 -2.05 -14.59 9.68
C GLY A 372 -2.49 -15.13 8.32
N HIS A 373 -3.65 -15.77 8.31
CA HIS A 373 -4.30 -16.29 7.12
C HIS A 373 -5.82 -16.20 7.23
N SER A 374 -6.52 -16.34 6.11
CA SER A 374 -7.98 -16.38 6.06
C SER A 374 -8.43 -17.49 5.12
N LYS A 375 -9.20 -18.43 5.67
CA LYS A 375 -9.71 -19.59 4.96
C LYS A 375 -11.16 -19.42 4.54
N HIS A 376 -11.45 -19.79 3.29
CA HIS A 376 -12.77 -19.71 2.69
C HIS A 376 -13.08 -20.97 1.90
N ASP A 377 -14.26 -21.56 2.14
CA ASP A 377 -14.71 -22.76 1.45
C ASP A 377 -15.90 -22.41 0.54
N PHE A 378 -15.81 -22.75 -0.75
CA PHE A 378 -16.89 -22.56 -1.72
C PHE A 378 -17.46 -23.91 -2.13
N VAL A 379 -18.79 -24.05 -2.06
CA VAL A 379 -19.47 -25.30 -2.39
C VAL A 379 -20.21 -25.16 -3.72
N PHE A 380 -20.00 -26.11 -4.63
CA PHE A 380 -20.65 -26.12 -5.95
C PHE A 380 -21.01 -27.53 -6.40
N ASN A 381 -21.85 -27.63 -7.43
CA ASN A 381 -22.28 -28.89 -8.02
C ASN A 381 -21.63 -29.10 -9.41
N ASN A 382 -21.16 -30.31 -9.69
CA ASN A 382 -20.80 -30.74 -11.05
C ASN A 382 -22.08 -31.13 -11.82
N LYS A 383 -22.88 -30.11 -12.15
CA LYS A 383 -24.22 -30.25 -12.74
C LYS A 383 -24.28 -30.97 -14.09
N ASN A 384 -23.15 -31.17 -14.76
CA ASN A 384 -23.07 -31.83 -16.06
C ASN A 384 -22.47 -33.24 -15.97
N ASP A 385 -22.21 -33.75 -14.77
CA ASP A 385 -21.55 -35.04 -14.51
C ASP A 385 -20.25 -35.21 -15.33
N SER A 386 -19.53 -34.10 -15.56
CA SER A 386 -18.29 -34.12 -16.32
C SER A 386 -17.21 -34.87 -15.56
N GLU A 387 -16.37 -35.63 -16.25
CA GLU A 387 -15.21 -36.30 -15.66
C GLU A 387 -14.00 -35.38 -15.50
N GLN A 388 -14.13 -34.10 -15.90
CA GLN A 388 -13.09 -33.08 -15.77
C GLN A 388 -13.65 -31.78 -15.16
N ILE A 389 -12.89 -31.19 -14.24
CA ILE A 389 -13.17 -29.90 -13.60
C ILE A 389 -11.93 -29.02 -13.73
N ASN A 390 -12.09 -27.82 -14.26
CA ASN A 390 -11.04 -26.81 -14.32
C ASN A 390 -11.29 -25.77 -13.23
N VAL A 391 -10.24 -25.43 -12.49
CA VAL A 391 -10.25 -24.52 -11.35
C VAL A 391 -9.31 -23.35 -11.64
N ASP A 392 -9.86 -22.14 -11.77
CA ASP A 392 -9.11 -20.88 -11.89
C ASP A 392 -9.43 -20.00 -10.68
N VAL A 393 -8.42 -19.68 -9.86
CA VAL A 393 -8.56 -18.85 -8.67
C VAL A 393 -7.50 -17.76 -8.68
N LYS A 394 -7.92 -16.51 -8.51
CA LYS A 394 -7.05 -15.34 -8.47
C LYS A 394 -7.27 -14.59 -7.16
N LEU A 395 -6.17 -14.12 -6.59
CA LEU A 395 -6.21 -13.10 -5.56
C LEU A 395 -5.89 -11.77 -6.22
N ASN A 396 -6.83 -10.84 -6.14
CA ASN A 396 -6.78 -9.58 -6.86
C ASN A 396 -6.67 -8.40 -5.87
N TYR A 397 -6.02 -7.32 -6.29
CA TYR A 397 -5.91 -6.06 -5.55
C TYR A 397 -6.33 -4.87 -6.42
N ARG A 398 -7.01 -3.90 -5.78
CA ARG A 398 -7.21 -2.54 -6.32
C ARG A 398 -7.02 -1.50 -5.22
N SER A 399 -6.41 -0.37 -5.56
CA SER A 399 -6.12 0.71 -4.60
C SER A 399 -7.35 1.57 -4.25
N ALA A 400 -8.38 1.49 -5.09
CA ALA A 400 -9.65 2.17 -4.96
C ALA A 400 -10.73 1.38 -5.72
N THR A 401 -12.00 1.63 -5.45
CA THR A 401 -13.09 1.06 -6.25
C THR A 401 -13.29 1.88 -7.54
N GLN A 402 -13.77 1.24 -8.60
CA GLN A 402 -14.09 1.97 -9.83
C GLN A 402 -15.25 2.96 -9.57
N HIS A 403 -16.33 2.51 -8.93
CA HIS A 403 -17.49 3.37 -8.65
C HIS A 403 -17.14 4.64 -7.87
N MET A 404 -16.24 4.55 -6.88
CA MET A 404 -15.82 5.71 -6.09
C MET A 404 -15.00 6.67 -6.95
N THR A 405 -14.10 6.14 -7.77
CA THR A 405 -13.27 6.93 -8.68
C THR A 405 -14.15 7.65 -9.72
N ASP A 406 -15.15 6.96 -10.27
CA ASP A 406 -16.14 7.53 -11.20
C ASP A 406 -16.99 8.61 -10.53
N ALA A 407 -17.45 8.39 -9.30
CA ALA A 407 -18.21 9.38 -8.54
C ALA A 407 -17.40 10.65 -8.24
N LEU A 408 -16.08 10.51 -8.01
CA LEU A 408 -15.19 11.62 -7.70
C LEU A 408 -14.74 12.40 -8.95
N LEU A 409 -14.47 11.71 -10.06
CA LEU A 409 -13.79 12.28 -11.22
C LEU A 409 -14.64 12.34 -12.51
N GLY A 410 -15.81 11.68 -12.53
CA GLY A 410 -16.69 11.61 -13.69
C GLY A 410 -15.96 11.08 -14.93
N ASP A 411 -16.16 11.72 -16.09
CA ASP A 411 -15.52 11.33 -17.36
C ASP A 411 -13.98 11.36 -17.35
N LYS A 412 -13.36 11.96 -16.32
CA LYS A 412 -11.89 11.99 -16.14
C LYS A 412 -11.39 10.82 -15.29
N ALA A 413 -12.28 10.01 -14.73
CA ALA A 413 -11.93 8.86 -13.93
C ALA A 413 -11.08 7.89 -14.77
N PRO A 414 -9.89 7.51 -14.30
CA PRO A 414 -9.17 6.43 -14.93
C PRO A 414 -9.84 5.09 -14.62
N THR A 415 -9.71 4.12 -15.52
CA THR A 415 -9.95 2.72 -15.14
C THR A 415 -8.95 2.33 -14.07
N ILE A 416 -9.44 1.88 -12.93
CA ILE A 416 -8.64 1.37 -11.83
C ILE A 416 -8.20 -0.06 -12.19
N PRO A 417 -6.91 -0.32 -12.48
CA PRO A 417 -6.47 -1.66 -12.79
C PRO A 417 -6.60 -2.58 -11.59
N THR A 418 -6.97 -3.81 -11.93
CA THR A 418 -6.80 -4.96 -11.06
C THR A 418 -5.37 -5.46 -11.16
N ILE A 419 -4.76 -5.72 -10.01
CA ILE A 419 -3.44 -6.33 -9.91
C ILE A 419 -3.64 -7.74 -9.40
N ASN A 420 -3.29 -8.73 -10.23
CA ASN A 420 -3.22 -10.11 -9.79
C ASN A 420 -2.04 -10.25 -8.83
N MET A 421 -2.33 -10.61 -7.58
CA MET A 421 -1.35 -10.87 -6.55
C MET A 421 -0.89 -12.32 -6.61
N GLU A 422 -1.83 -13.24 -6.79
CA GLU A 422 -1.61 -14.68 -6.90
C GLU A 422 -2.58 -15.28 -7.90
N HIS A 423 -2.14 -16.34 -8.58
CA HIS A 423 -2.95 -17.09 -9.54
C HIS A 423 -2.73 -18.58 -9.38
N PHE A 424 -3.82 -19.31 -9.18
CA PHE A 424 -3.86 -20.76 -9.18
C PHE A 424 -4.76 -21.22 -10.33
N SER A 425 -4.22 -22.06 -11.21
CA SER A 425 -4.99 -22.68 -12.30
C SER A 425 -4.62 -24.15 -12.42
N LYS A 426 -5.62 -25.03 -12.25
CA LYS A 426 -5.45 -26.49 -12.36
C LYS A 426 -6.67 -27.17 -12.93
N ALA A 427 -6.44 -28.23 -13.69
CA ALA A 427 -7.48 -29.17 -14.11
C ALA A 427 -7.44 -30.43 -13.24
N TYR A 428 -8.60 -30.97 -12.94
CA TYR A 428 -8.80 -32.21 -12.20
C TYR A 428 -9.61 -33.16 -13.06
N VAL A 429 -9.22 -34.44 -13.06
CA VAL A 429 -9.91 -35.50 -13.79
C VAL A 429 -10.25 -36.66 -12.88
N GLN A 430 -11.35 -37.33 -13.18
CA GLN A 430 -11.76 -38.52 -12.45
C GLN A 430 -10.95 -39.74 -12.90
N LYS A 431 -10.19 -40.35 -11.98
CA LYS A 431 -9.48 -41.62 -12.20
C LYS A 431 -9.82 -42.59 -11.08
N ASN A 432 -10.34 -43.78 -11.43
CA ASN A 432 -10.71 -44.83 -10.47
C ASN A 432 -11.65 -44.35 -9.34
N GLY A 433 -12.58 -43.44 -9.66
CA GLY A 433 -13.51 -42.87 -8.69
C GLY A 433 -12.91 -41.80 -7.75
N GLN A 434 -11.67 -41.38 -7.98
CA GLN A 434 -11.03 -40.27 -7.27
C GLN A 434 -10.72 -39.11 -8.21
N TRP A 435 -10.85 -37.89 -7.72
CA TRP A 435 -10.42 -36.69 -8.43
C TRP A 435 -8.93 -36.49 -8.21
N VAL A 436 -8.18 -36.45 -9.30
CA VAL A 436 -6.73 -36.20 -9.27
C VAL A 436 -6.41 -35.05 -10.20
N GLU A 437 -5.39 -34.28 -9.84
CA GLU A 437 -4.84 -33.25 -10.72
C GLU A 437 -4.41 -33.87 -12.06
N ALA A 438 -4.83 -33.25 -13.16
CA ALA A 438 -4.41 -33.64 -14.49
C ALA A 438 -2.92 -33.32 -14.67
N GLU A 439 -2.14 -34.24 -15.22
CA GLU A 439 -0.76 -33.94 -15.58
C GLU A 439 -0.75 -32.82 -16.62
N GLN A 440 -0.10 -31.70 -16.28
CA GLN A 440 0.11 -30.62 -17.24
C GLN A 440 0.95 -31.14 -18.40
N SER A 441 0.45 -31.00 -19.62
CA SER A 441 1.25 -31.21 -20.83
C SER A 441 2.39 -30.19 -20.89
N TYR A 442 3.49 -30.52 -21.59
CA TYR A 442 4.58 -29.56 -21.84
C TYR A 442 4.09 -28.27 -22.51
N GLN A 443 3.06 -28.33 -23.37
CA GLN A 443 2.48 -27.16 -24.04
C GLN A 443 1.67 -26.26 -23.10
N SER A 444 0.94 -26.83 -22.14
CA SER A 444 0.24 -26.03 -21.13
C SER A 444 1.22 -25.35 -20.16
N LEU A 445 2.36 -25.99 -19.87
CA LEU A 445 3.44 -25.38 -19.10
C LEU A 445 4.07 -24.17 -19.82
N GLU A 446 4.21 -24.20 -21.14
CA GLU A 446 4.71 -23.05 -21.92
C GLU A 446 3.76 -21.86 -21.86
N VAL A 447 2.44 -22.10 -21.93
CA VAL A 447 1.41 -21.05 -21.83
C VAL A 447 1.34 -20.46 -20.40
N ASP A 448 1.48 -21.28 -19.37
CA ASP A 448 1.54 -20.81 -17.97
C ASP A 448 2.82 -20.00 -17.70
N ILE A 449 3.93 -20.30 -18.38
CA ILE A 449 5.17 -19.51 -18.33
C ILE A 449 5.02 -18.17 -19.07
N GLU A 450 4.23 -18.11 -20.14
CA GLU A 450 3.99 -16.87 -20.89
C GLU A 450 3.00 -15.92 -20.19
N ASN A 451 2.10 -16.44 -19.35
CA ASN A 451 1.04 -15.69 -18.66
C ASN A 451 1.39 -15.25 -17.22
N ASN A 452 2.43 -15.81 -16.61
CA ASN A 452 3.00 -15.40 -15.31
C ASN A 452 4.25 -14.53 -15.48
#